data_AF-A0A969RMK9-F1
#
_entry.id   AF-A0A969RMK9-F1
#
_cell.length_a   1.000
_cell.length_b   1.000
_cell.length_c   1.000
_cell.angle_alpha   90.00
_cell.angle_beta   90.00
_cell.angle_gamma   90.00
#
_symmetry.space_group_name_H-M   'P 1'
#
loop_
_entity.id
_entity.type
_entity.pdbx_description
1 polymer ?
#
loop_
_entity_poly.entity_id
_entity_poly.type
_entity_poly.pdbx_seq_one_letter_code
_entity_poly.pdbx_strand_id
1 'polypeptide(L)'
;MPFEIIHKPTFTNQLLAIPKERVIQILEKIEVLRDDPKPHGSLKKKLHGYKGDIYRLRSGDFRIIYTYGDGWVALLGVDARKDIYKGDKLIAEETEVDVAAFANLENLLAPEKVLPPEPKPSQAEALLPVELTEELLDRLLIPKTCFPNLLACRTFDDLLEADVPGAVRDRLFDCITAPNFDQVLNQPSFVTGSPDELLRFKEGDLLGFLLKLNPEQERFVTWAMNATGPTLLKGGPGTGKSTVALYRTREILKQLQAAPHPLTPSPTREKGDKKLVWLPSPVLGEGLGVRVIPGFSSPLTPMPSSPSQSNCCNNFWVRMPVL
;
A
#
# COMPACT_ATOMS: atom_id res chain seq x y z
N MET A 1 -2.12 -21.83 12.39
CA MET A 1 -2.83 -21.19 11.25
C MET A 1 -1.79 -20.37 10.49
N PRO A 2 -1.80 -20.37 9.16
CA PRO A 2 -0.88 -19.53 8.39
C PRO A 2 -1.16 -18.06 8.68
N PHE A 3 -0.11 -17.25 8.70
CA PHE A 3 -0.18 -15.81 8.89
C PHE A 3 -0.63 -15.12 7.59
N GLU A 4 -1.46 -14.08 7.71
CA GLU A 4 -1.82 -13.24 6.56
C GLU A 4 -0.61 -12.42 6.10
N ILE A 5 -0.24 -12.54 4.82
CA ILE A 5 0.85 -11.75 4.25
C ILE A 5 0.30 -10.42 3.72
N ILE A 6 0.77 -9.33 4.31
CA ILE A 6 0.55 -7.97 3.84
C ILE A 6 1.90 -7.34 3.47
N HIS A 7 1.88 -6.28 2.67
CA HIS A 7 3.10 -5.58 2.29
C HIS A 7 2.91 -4.07 2.27
N LYS A 8 4.02 -3.33 2.38
CA LYS A 8 4.07 -1.88 2.23
C LYS A 8 4.42 -1.49 0.78
N PRO A 9 4.01 -0.31 0.31
CA PRO A 9 4.39 0.21 -1.02
C PRO A 9 5.90 0.12 -1.30
N THR A 10 6.74 0.45 -0.32
CA THR A 10 8.19 0.38 -0.46
C THR A 10 8.68 -1.03 -0.85
N PHE A 11 8.07 -2.09 -0.30
CA PHE A 11 8.43 -3.47 -0.65
C PHE A 11 8.14 -3.78 -2.13
N THR A 12 6.97 -3.43 -2.65
CA THR A 12 6.62 -3.71 -4.04
C THR A 12 7.43 -2.87 -5.01
N ASN A 13 7.72 -1.61 -4.68
CA ASN A 13 8.60 -0.75 -5.47
C ASN A 13 10.00 -1.39 -5.59
N GLN A 14 10.60 -1.82 -4.48
CA GLN A 14 11.90 -2.49 -4.48
C GLN A 14 11.87 -3.84 -5.20
N LEU A 15 10.78 -4.60 -5.10
CA LEU A 15 10.60 -5.86 -5.82
C LEU A 15 10.66 -5.67 -7.34
N LEU A 16 10.17 -4.53 -7.87
CA LEU A 16 10.25 -4.21 -9.29
C LEU A 16 11.72 -4.09 -9.75
N ALA A 17 12.62 -3.51 -8.95
CA ALA A 17 14.03 -3.34 -9.32
C ALA A 17 14.79 -4.68 -9.47
N ILE A 18 14.36 -5.74 -8.79
CA ILE A 18 15.08 -7.02 -8.72
C ILE A 18 14.85 -7.87 -9.99
N PRO A 19 15.83 -8.57 -10.57
CA PRO A 19 15.60 -9.50 -11.70
C PRO A 19 14.60 -10.62 -11.38
N LYS A 20 13.84 -11.08 -12.38
CA LYS A 20 12.73 -12.04 -12.21
C LYS A 20 13.18 -13.35 -11.55
N GLU A 21 14.32 -13.88 -11.95
CA GLU A 21 14.87 -15.15 -11.46
C GLU A 21 15.13 -15.10 -9.95
N ARG A 22 15.55 -13.93 -9.47
CA ARG A 22 15.83 -13.67 -8.06
C ARG A 22 14.54 -13.41 -7.27
N VAL A 23 13.50 -12.88 -7.91
CA VAL A 23 12.18 -12.70 -7.28
C VAL A 23 11.55 -14.03 -6.90
N ILE A 24 11.69 -15.08 -7.71
CA ILE A 24 11.17 -16.42 -7.38
C ILE A 24 11.72 -16.89 -6.01
N GLN A 25 13.02 -16.71 -5.76
CA GLN A 25 13.64 -17.04 -4.48
C GLN A 25 13.07 -16.22 -3.30
N ILE A 26 12.69 -14.96 -3.55
CA ILE A 26 12.05 -14.10 -2.55
C ILE A 26 10.65 -14.63 -2.23
N LEU A 27 9.87 -15.01 -3.24
CA LEU A 27 8.51 -15.54 -3.08
C LEU A 27 8.49 -16.85 -2.27
N GLU A 28 9.42 -17.76 -2.55
CA GLU A 28 9.60 -18.99 -1.75
C GLU A 28 9.85 -18.68 -0.27
N LYS A 29 10.64 -17.64 0.03
CA LYS A 29 10.90 -17.23 1.43
C LYS A 29 9.73 -16.51 2.08
N ILE A 30 8.86 -15.86 1.31
CA ILE A 30 7.61 -15.28 1.82
C ILE A 30 6.66 -16.39 2.26
N GLU A 31 6.59 -17.52 1.56
CA GLU A 31 5.81 -18.69 2.03
C GLU A 31 6.34 -19.22 3.37
N VAL A 32 7.66 -19.25 3.58
CA VAL A 32 8.22 -19.62 4.89
C VAL A 32 7.82 -18.65 6.00
N LEU A 33 7.62 -17.36 5.70
CA LEU A 33 7.12 -16.38 6.67
C LEU A 33 5.62 -16.55 6.94
N ARG A 34 4.86 -17.04 5.96
CA ARG A 34 3.44 -17.35 6.13
C ARG A 34 3.25 -18.47 7.16
N ASP A 35 4.16 -19.44 7.22
CA ASP A 35 4.07 -20.53 8.20
C ASP A 35 4.53 -20.12 9.60
N ASP A 36 5.72 -19.51 9.71
CA ASP A 36 6.24 -19.03 10.99
C ASP A 36 7.12 -17.77 10.81
N PRO A 37 6.67 -16.59 11.26
CA PRO A 37 7.46 -15.37 11.16
C PRO A 37 8.48 -15.18 12.28
N LYS A 38 8.47 -16.03 13.32
CA LYS A 38 9.33 -15.83 14.49
C LYS A 38 10.81 -15.87 14.13
N PRO A 39 11.65 -15.08 14.84
CA PRO A 39 13.09 -15.13 14.65
C PRO A 39 13.61 -16.54 15.01
N HIS A 40 14.30 -17.16 14.08
CA HIS A 40 14.89 -18.49 14.19
C HIS A 40 16.33 -18.44 13.68
N GLY A 41 17.26 -18.56 14.62
CA GLY A 41 18.69 -18.68 14.36
C GLY A 41 19.31 -17.57 13.51
N SER A 42 20.25 -17.94 12.64
CA SER A 42 20.97 -17.01 11.76
C SER A 42 20.15 -16.53 10.56
N LEU A 43 19.05 -17.22 10.24
CA LEU A 43 18.21 -16.96 9.07
C LEU A 43 17.28 -15.77 9.29
N LYS A 44 16.64 -15.68 10.46
CA LYS A 44 15.73 -14.59 10.84
C LYS A 44 16.26 -13.91 12.11
N LYS A 45 16.69 -12.65 11.98
CA LYS A 45 17.22 -11.85 13.11
C LYS A 45 16.40 -10.59 13.34
N LYS A 46 16.26 -10.18 14.59
CA LYS A 46 15.68 -8.87 14.95
C LYS A 46 16.71 -7.77 14.65
N LEU A 47 16.31 -6.72 13.95
CA LEU A 47 17.13 -5.54 13.74
C LEU A 47 16.98 -4.58 14.92
N HIS A 48 18.06 -3.89 15.25
CA HIS A 48 18.13 -2.96 16.37
C HIS A 48 18.29 -1.53 15.80
N GLY A 49 17.90 -0.51 16.57
CA GLY A 49 18.02 0.89 16.15
C GLY A 49 16.81 1.50 15.43
N TYR A 50 15.68 0.80 15.42
CA TYR A 50 14.39 1.29 14.92
C TYR A 50 13.37 1.41 16.06
N LYS A 51 12.36 2.27 15.90
CA LYS A 51 11.29 2.47 16.90
C LYS A 51 10.35 1.28 17.01
N GLY A 52 10.23 0.47 15.95
CA GLY A 52 9.36 -0.70 15.89
C GLY A 52 10.09 -2.04 15.88
N ASP A 53 9.34 -3.12 16.06
CA ASP A 53 9.84 -4.49 15.97
C ASP A 53 10.07 -4.90 14.51
N ILE A 54 11.30 -4.69 14.05
CA ILE A 54 11.72 -5.01 12.68
C ILE A 54 12.62 -6.25 12.69
N TYR A 55 12.37 -7.12 11.73
CA TYR A 55 13.07 -8.38 11.54
C TYR A 55 13.63 -8.45 10.14
N ARG A 56 14.67 -9.26 9.99
CA ARG A 56 15.35 -9.53 8.72
C ARG A 56 15.39 -11.02 8.47
N LEU A 57 14.85 -11.45 7.33
CA LEU A 57 14.99 -12.80 6.79
C LEU A 57 16.03 -12.82 5.66
N ARG A 58 16.98 -13.75 5.71
CA ARG A 58 17.95 -13.96 4.64
C ARG A 58 17.39 -14.85 3.52
N SER A 59 17.46 -14.37 2.29
CA SER A 59 17.12 -15.10 1.06
C SER A 59 18.29 -15.04 0.08
N GLY A 60 19.27 -15.93 0.23
CA GLY A 60 20.49 -15.93 -0.59
C GLY A 60 21.28 -14.61 -0.44
N ASP A 61 21.32 -13.83 -1.53
CA ASP A 61 21.93 -12.50 -1.62
C ASP A 61 20.99 -11.37 -1.18
N PHE A 62 19.69 -11.66 -1.02
CA PHE A 62 18.68 -10.68 -0.63
C PHE A 62 18.33 -10.80 0.85
N ARG A 63 17.85 -9.69 1.39
CA ARG A 63 17.34 -9.57 2.75
C ARG A 63 15.93 -9.03 2.67
N ILE A 64 14.99 -9.80 3.19
CA ILE A 64 13.59 -9.39 3.32
C ILE A 64 13.45 -8.75 4.69
N ILE A 65 13.04 -7.49 4.71
CA ILE A 65 12.76 -6.74 5.94
C ILE A 65 11.27 -6.83 6.21
N TYR A 66 10.90 -7.26 7.41
CA TYR A 66 9.51 -7.54 7.76
C TYR A 66 9.22 -7.22 9.23
N THR A 67 7.95 -7.06 9.54
CA THR A 67 7.41 -7.06 10.90
C THR A 67 6.21 -8.01 10.96
N TYR A 68 5.79 -8.42 12.15
CA TYR A 68 4.67 -9.33 12.30
C TYR A 68 3.92 -9.04 13.59
N GLY A 69 2.67 -9.47 13.66
CA GLY A 69 1.81 -9.35 14.82
C GLY A 69 0.85 -10.53 14.95
N ASP A 70 -0.29 -10.30 15.58
CA ASP A 70 -1.28 -11.35 15.82
C ASP A 70 -1.96 -11.79 14.52
N GLY A 71 -1.41 -12.85 13.91
CA GLY A 71 -1.97 -13.51 12.73
C GLY A 71 -1.60 -12.87 11.38
N TRP A 72 -0.71 -11.87 11.35
CA TRP A 72 -0.26 -11.23 10.11
C TRP A 72 1.25 -10.99 10.08
N VAL A 73 1.80 -10.90 8.87
CA VAL A 73 3.20 -10.53 8.58
C VAL A 73 3.20 -9.42 7.53
N ALA A 74 3.85 -8.30 7.84
CA ALA A 74 4.02 -7.18 6.94
C ALA A 74 5.43 -7.14 6.35
N LEU A 75 5.53 -7.26 5.03
CA LEU A 75 6.75 -7.05 4.26
C LEU A 75 7.01 -5.54 4.13
N LEU A 76 8.15 -5.08 4.64
CA LEU A 76 8.52 -3.66 4.68
C LEU A 76 9.43 -3.26 3.52
N GLY A 77 10.35 -4.15 3.13
CA GLY A 77 11.31 -3.89 2.06
C GLY A 77 12.10 -5.13 1.68
N VAL A 78 12.81 -5.05 0.56
CA VAL A 78 13.74 -6.09 0.11
C VAL A 78 15.00 -5.46 -0.44
N ASP A 79 16.15 -5.88 0.10
CA ASP A 79 17.45 -5.26 -0.17
C ASP A 79 18.50 -6.31 -0.56
N ALA A 80 19.45 -5.94 -1.43
CA ALA A 80 20.57 -6.79 -1.82
C ALA A 80 21.74 -6.59 -0.86
N ARG A 81 22.43 -7.67 -0.47
CA ARG A 81 23.51 -7.68 0.53
C ARG A 81 24.71 -6.78 0.20
N LYS A 82 24.84 -6.28 -1.03
CA LYS A 82 26.12 -5.88 -1.61
C LYS A 82 25.96 -4.70 -2.58
N ASP A 83 25.77 -3.49 -2.04
CA ASP A 83 25.58 -2.26 -2.83
C ASP A 83 24.18 -2.27 -3.46
N ILE A 84 23.35 -1.28 -3.16
CA ILE A 84 23.31 -0.04 -3.95
C ILE A 84 23.25 1.23 -3.07
N TYR A 85 23.13 1.10 -1.74
CA TYR A 85 23.13 2.25 -0.82
C TYR A 85 24.22 2.10 0.24
N LYS A 86 25.33 2.83 0.07
CA LYS A 86 26.12 3.26 1.23
C LYS A 86 25.33 4.35 1.95
N GLY A 87 24.31 3.93 2.69
CA GLY A 87 23.64 4.70 3.73
C GLY A 87 23.72 3.89 5.02
N ASP A 88 24.51 4.35 5.98
CA ASP A 88 24.66 3.73 7.29
C ASP A 88 23.29 3.51 7.96
N LYS A 89 22.88 2.24 8.08
CA LYS A 89 22.10 1.63 9.18
C LYS A 89 21.49 0.31 8.73
N LEU A 90 22.29 -0.75 8.74
CA LEU A 90 21.79 -2.12 8.89
C LEU A 90 22.66 -2.84 9.92
N ILE A 91 22.69 -2.31 11.15
CA ILE A 91 23.44 -2.91 12.24
C ILE A 91 22.58 -4.05 12.82
N ALA A 92 22.91 -5.27 12.42
CA ALA A 92 22.61 -6.46 13.21
C ALA A 92 23.91 -6.82 13.91
N GLU A 93 24.15 -6.34 15.13
CA GLU A 93 25.44 -6.49 15.80
C GLU A 93 25.86 -7.96 15.95
N GLU A 94 27.10 -8.23 15.59
CA GLU A 94 28.15 -8.71 16.50
C GLU A 94 29.37 -7.81 16.21
N THR A 95 29.44 -6.66 16.86
CA THR A 95 30.68 -5.87 16.95
C THR A 95 31.06 -5.84 18.41
N GLU A 96 32.17 -6.48 18.76
CA GLU A 96 32.81 -6.32 20.06
C GLU A 96 33.09 -4.83 20.24
N VAL A 97 32.36 -4.19 21.15
CA VAL A 97 32.60 -2.80 21.52
C VAL A 97 33.88 -2.79 22.34
N ASP A 98 34.96 -2.27 21.76
CA ASP A 98 36.19 -2.04 22.50
C ASP A 98 35.97 -0.91 23.53
N VAL A 99 35.79 -1.33 24.78
CA VAL A 99 35.46 -0.47 25.94
C VAL A 99 36.60 0.52 26.25
N ALA A 100 37.78 0.37 25.64
CA ALA A 100 38.90 1.29 25.80
C ALA A 100 38.65 2.68 25.15
N ALA A 101 37.75 2.79 24.17
CA ALA A 101 37.46 4.06 23.50
C ALA A 101 36.57 5.03 24.31
N PHE A 102 35.93 4.56 25.38
CA PHE A 102 35.04 5.36 26.23
C PHE A 102 35.76 6.07 27.40
N ALA A 103 37.09 5.93 27.53
CA ALA A 103 37.85 6.51 28.64
C ALA A 103 37.95 8.06 28.59
N ASN A 104 37.58 8.71 27.49
CA ASN A 104 37.75 10.16 27.32
C ASN A 104 36.46 10.97 27.55
N LEU A 105 35.68 10.61 28.57
CA LEU A 105 34.50 11.41 28.97
C LEU A 105 34.88 12.68 29.76
N GLU A 106 36.14 12.81 30.21
CA GLU A 106 36.61 13.99 30.97
C GLU A 106 36.84 15.25 30.12
N ASN A 107 36.95 15.13 28.80
CA ASN A 107 37.23 16.26 27.91
C ASN A 107 36.00 17.12 27.53
N LEU A 108 34.79 16.76 27.99
CA LEU A 108 33.55 17.48 27.68
C LEU A 108 33.22 18.62 28.66
N LEU A 109 34.06 18.88 29.66
CA LEU A 109 33.84 19.91 30.69
C LEU A 109 34.77 21.13 30.58
N ALA A 110 35.57 21.24 29.52
CA ALA A 110 36.43 22.40 29.30
C ALA A 110 35.69 23.48 28.48
N PRO A 111 35.75 24.77 28.87
CA PRO A 111 35.08 25.85 28.15
C PRO A 111 35.65 26.02 26.73
N GLU A 112 34.74 26.04 25.76
CA GLU A 112 35.05 26.08 24.32
C GLU A 112 35.96 27.24 23.94
N LYS A 113 37.12 26.91 23.37
CA LYS A 113 37.95 27.87 22.65
C LYS A 113 37.33 28.02 21.25
N VAL A 114 36.71 29.17 20.98
CA VAL A 114 36.13 29.50 19.66
C VAL A 114 37.24 29.46 18.61
N LEU A 115 37.27 28.38 17.84
CA LEU A 115 38.03 28.29 16.60
C LEU A 115 37.26 29.06 15.50
N PRO A 116 37.97 29.70 14.53
CA PRO A 116 37.31 30.35 13.41
C PRO A 116 36.43 29.35 12.65
N PRO A 117 35.30 29.77 12.08
CA PRO A 117 34.41 28.87 11.36
C PRO A 117 35.19 28.22 10.22
N GLU A 118 35.32 26.90 10.27
CA GLU A 118 35.75 26.12 9.13
C GLU A 118 34.86 26.46 7.93
N PRO A 119 35.43 26.64 6.73
CA PRO A 119 34.62 26.84 5.54
C PRO A 119 33.70 25.63 5.40
N LYS A 120 32.38 25.88 5.45
CA LYS A 120 31.35 24.88 5.13
C LYS A 120 31.79 24.20 3.83
N PRO A 121 31.81 22.85 3.74
CA PRO A 121 32.06 22.21 2.47
C PRO A 121 31.06 22.76 1.47
N SER A 122 31.60 23.46 0.47
CA SER A 122 30.89 23.91 -0.72
C SER A 122 30.01 22.77 -1.23
N GLN A 123 28.78 23.08 -1.63
CA GLN A 123 27.80 22.16 -2.19
C GLN A 123 28.43 21.36 -3.34
N ALA A 124 29.06 20.24 -3.01
CA ALA A 124 29.36 19.21 -3.98
C ALA A 124 28.02 18.52 -4.22
N GLU A 125 27.43 18.80 -5.37
CA GLU A 125 26.23 18.11 -5.86
C GLU A 125 26.45 16.60 -5.73
N ALA A 126 25.84 16.01 -4.70
CA ALA A 126 25.96 14.60 -4.45
C ALA A 126 25.19 13.88 -5.56
N LEU A 127 25.93 13.26 -6.47
CA LEU A 127 25.37 12.45 -7.54
C LEU A 127 24.47 11.35 -6.97
N LEU A 128 23.48 10.95 -7.77
CA LEU A 128 22.63 9.82 -7.41
C LEU A 128 23.47 8.57 -7.14
N PRO A 129 23.10 7.73 -6.15
CA PRO A 129 23.80 6.48 -5.87
C PRO A 129 23.77 5.47 -7.04
N VAL A 130 22.82 5.67 -7.96
CA VAL A 130 22.54 4.80 -9.10
C VAL A 130 22.35 5.64 -10.34
N GLU A 131 22.91 5.21 -11.45
CA GLU A 131 22.57 5.78 -12.75
C GLU A 131 21.18 5.30 -13.18
N LEU A 132 20.31 6.25 -13.51
CA LEU A 132 19.00 5.97 -14.07
C LEU A 132 19.18 5.55 -15.53
N THR A 133 19.21 4.24 -15.78
CA THR A 133 19.27 3.66 -17.14
C THR A 133 17.87 3.35 -17.66
N GLU A 134 17.68 3.33 -18.98
CA GLU A 134 16.41 2.95 -19.60
C GLU A 134 15.94 1.55 -19.14
N GLU A 135 16.87 0.60 -19.00
CA GLU A 135 16.56 -0.74 -18.53
C GLU A 135 15.99 -0.74 -17.10
N LEU A 136 16.55 0.08 -16.20
CA LEU A 136 16.04 0.23 -14.85
C LEU A 136 14.64 0.85 -14.86
N LEU A 137 14.42 1.90 -15.66
CA LEU A 137 13.13 2.58 -15.75
C LEU A 137 12.03 1.67 -16.32
N ASP A 138 12.35 0.88 -17.36
CA ASP A 138 11.44 -0.12 -17.93
C ASP A 138 11.10 -1.20 -16.89
N ARG A 139 12.10 -1.69 -16.15
CA ARG A 139 11.89 -2.70 -15.10
C ARG A 139 11.02 -2.19 -13.94
N LEU A 140 11.13 -0.89 -13.64
CA LEU A 140 10.28 -0.21 -12.67
C LEU A 140 8.87 0.08 -13.19
N LEU A 141 8.50 -0.38 -14.40
CA LEU A 141 7.19 -0.13 -15.02
C LEU A 141 6.87 1.37 -15.09
N ILE A 142 7.87 2.20 -15.38
CA ILE A 142 7.70 3.65 -15.53
C ILE A 142 7.21 3.94 -16.96
N PRO A 143 6.21 4.82 -17.15
CA PRO A 143 5.78 5.21 -18.48
C PRO A 143 6.91 5.84 -19.29
N LYS A 144 7.07 5.43 -20.55
CA LYS A 144 8.10 5.95 -21.47
C LYS A 144 8.06 7.47 -21.66
N THR A 145 6.90 8.09 -21.42
CA THR A 145 6.74 9.55 -21.43
C THR A 145 7.60 10.26 -20.38
N CYS A 146 7.95 9.58 -19.29
CA CYS A 146 8.75 10.15 -18.20
C CYS A 146 10.26 9.97 -18.42
N PHE A 147 10.67 9.12 -19.38
CA PHE A 147 12.08 8.74 -19.55
C PHE A 147 13.00 9.93 -19.86
N PRO A 148 12.65 10.85 -20.78
CA PRO A 148 13.54 11.97 -21.11
C PRO A 148 13.90 12.84 -19.90
N ASN A 149 12.92 13.11 -19.03
CA ASN A 149 13.11 13.90 -17.82
C ASN A 149 13.97 13.15 -16.79
N LEU A 150 13.74 11.84 -16.63
CA LEU A 150 14.43 11.02 -15.65
C LEU A 150 15.88 10.69 -16.03
N LEU A 151 16.15 10.43 -17.31
CA LEU A 151 17.51 10.16 -17.81
C LEU A 151 18.42 11.39 -17.74
N ALA A 152 17.83 12.59 -17.67
CA ALA A 152 18.57 13.84 -17.51
C ALA A 152 18.97 14.10 -16.05
N CYS A 153 18.31 13.50 -15.06
CA CYS A 153 18.58 13.72 -13.65
C CYS A 153 19.93 13.11 -13.24
N ARG A 154 20.77 13.90 -12.56
CA ARG A 154 22.06 13.47 -12.01
C ARG A 154 22.13 13.56 -10.49
N THR A 155 21.31 14.42 -9.90
CA THR A 155 21.24 14.66 -8.45
C THR A 155 19.86 14.34 -7.89
N PHE A 156 19.75 14.29 -6.56
CA PHE A 156 18.45 14.18 -5.89
C PHE A 156 17.56 15.41 -6.14
N ASP A 157 18.15 16.60 -6.22
CA ASP A 157 17.41 17.84 -6.47
C ASP A 157 16.80 17.83 -7.88
N ASP A 158 17.55 17.37 -8.89
CA ASP A 158 17.03 17.19 -10.25
C ASP A 158 15.80 16.27 -10.27
N LEU A 159 15.83 15.19 -9.48
CA LEU A 159 14.73 14.22 -9.42
C LEU A 159 13.50 14.79 -8.68
N LEU A 160 13.72 15.65 -7.68
CA LEU A 160 12.65 16.35 -6.97
C LEU A 160 11.95 17.37 -7.87
N GLU A 161 12.73 18.11 -8.67
CA GLU A 161 12.24 19.14 -9.59
C GLU A 161 11.70 18.58 -10.92
N ALA A 162 12.06 17.35 -11.28
CA ALA A 162 11.60 16.70 -12.50
C ALA A 162 10.06 16.69 -12.61
N ASP A 163 9.57 17.05 -13.81
CA ASP A 163 8.16 16.98 -14.18
C ASP A 163 7.75 15.52 -14.43
N VAL A 164 7.51 14.80 -13.33
CA VAL A 164 7.04 13.43 -13.30
C VAL A 164 5.96 13.25 -12.23
N PRO A 165 5.01 12.30 -12.42
CA PRO A 165 4.01 12.01 -11.40
C PRO A 165 4.66 11.61 -10.06
N GLY A 166 4.07 12.05 -8.94
CA GLY A 166 4.59 11.76 -7.60
C GLY A 166 4.81 10.26 -7.35
N ALA A 167 3.88 9.40 -7.80
CA ALA A 167 4.01 7.95 -7.67
C ALA A 167 5.23 7.36 -8.42
N VAL A 168 5.63 7.95 -9.55
CA VAL A 168 6.85 7.55 -10.28
C VAL A 168 8.08 7.96 -9.49
N ARG A 169 8.06 9.18 -8.95
CA ARG A 169 9.13 9.72 -8.11
C ARG A 169 9.34 8.89 -6.84
N ASP A 170 8.26 8.57 -6.12
CA ASP A 170 8.31 7.75 -4.90
C ASP A 170 8.87 6.35 -5.17
N ARG A 171 8.44 5.73 -6.28
CA ARG A 171 8.96 4.42 -6.71
C ARG A 171 10.46 4.49 -6.97
N LEU A 172 10.95 5.54 -7.62
CA LEU A 172 12.39 5.73 -7.84
C LEU A 172 13.12 5.93 -6.53
N PHE A 173 12.64 6.79 -5.63
CA PHE A 173 13.26 7.02 -4.32
C PHE A 173 13.40 5.72 -3.51
N ASP A 174 12.34 4.92 -3.43
CA ASP A 174 12.36 3.61 -2.76
C ASP A 174 13.40 2.64 -3.37
N CYS A 175 13.75 2.84 -4.65
CA CYS A 175 14.67 2.02 -5.44
C CYS A 175 16.06 2.65 -5.67
N ILE A 176 16.32 3.87 -5.20
CA ILE A 176 17.64 4.52 -5.30
C ILE A 176 18.13 5.06 -3.95
N THR A 177 17.36 4.86 -2.88
CA THR A 177 17.76 5.20 -1.51
C THR A 177 17.47 4.07 -0.54
N ALA A 178 18.19 4.06 0.59
CA ALA A 178 17.87 3.18 1.69
C ALA A 178 16.59 3.71 2.39
N PRO A 179 15.52 2.91 2.49
CA PRO A 179 14.27 3.38 3.07
C PRO A 179 14.39 3.57 4.58
N ASN A 180 13.74 4.61 5.10
CA ASN A 180 13.59 4.77 6.54
C ASN A 180 12.46 3.85 7.04
N PHE A 181 12.81 2.70 7.61
CA PHE A 181 11.80 1.73 8.02
C PHE A 181 10.85 2.23 9.13
N ASP A 182 11.24 3.22 9.94
CA ASP A 182 10.31 3.85 10.90
C ASP A 182 9.18 4.59 10.17
N GLN A 183 9.46 5.18 9.00
CA GLN A 183 8.45 5.79 8.14
C GLN A 183 7.64 4.73 7.39
N VAL A 184 8.31 3.67 6.89
CA VAL A 184 7.65 2.57 6.17
C VAL A 184 6.62 1.85 7.05
N LEU A 185 6.88 1.70 8.36
CA LEU A 185 5.91 1.13 9.29
C LEU A 185 4.56 1.88 9.29
N ASN A 186 4.60 3.20 9.11
CA ASN A 186 3.43 4.08 9.10
C ASN A 186 2.71 4.17 7.73
N GLN A 187 3.29 3.60 6.67
CA GLN A 187 2.62 3.55 5.37
C GLN A 187 1.35 2.68 5.43
N PRO A 188 0.37 2.87 4.53
CA PRO A 188 -0.71 1.90 4.38
C PRO A 188 -0.17 0.51 4.00
N SER A 189 -0.87 -0.54 4.43
CA SER A 189 -0.55 -1.91 4.02
C SER A 189 -1.50 -2.38 2.91
N PHE A 190 -1.01 -3.23 2.02
CA PHE A 190 -1.79 -3.91 1.00
C PHE A 190 -1.92 -5.40 1.30
N VAL A 191 -3.04 -5.99 0.87
CA VAL A 191 -3.25 -7.44 0.93
C VAL A 191 -2.52 -8.09 -0.23
N THR A 192 -1.58 -8.99 0.08
CA THR A 192 -0.75 -9.65 -0.94
C THR A 192 -1.49 -10.77 -1.66
N GLY A 193 -2.44 -11.44 -1.00
CA GLY A 193 -3.07 -12.64 -1.56
C GLY A 193 -2.09 -13.80 -1.59
N SER A 194 -1.83 -14.38 -2.76
CA SER A 194 -0.76 -15.36 -2.97
C SER A 194 0.55 -14.70 -3.41
N PRO A 195 1.72 -15.31 -3.15
CA PRO A 195 2.99 -14.77 -3.65
C PRO A 195 3.04 -14.73 -5.19
N ASP A 196 2.26 -15.56 -5.89
CA ASP A 196 2.14 -15.48 -7.35
C ASP A 196 1.58 -14.14 -7.84
N GLU A 197 0.72 -13.48 -7.05
CA GLU A 197 0.21 -12.14 -7.39
C GLU A 197 1.34 -11.09 -7.41
N LEU A 198 2.37 -11.24 -6.57
CA LEU A 198 3.56 -10.39 -6.61
C LEU A 198 4.37 -10.58 -7.90
N LEU A 199 4.43 -11.81 -8.42
CA LEU A 199 5.08 -12.09 -9.70
C LEU A 199 4.30 -11.45 -10.85
N ARG A 200 2.96 -11.61 -10.86
CA ARG A 200 2.09 -10.96 -11.85
C ARG A 200 2.18 -9.44 -11.80
N PHE A 201 2.27 -8.86 -10.61
CA PHE A 201 2.48 -7.41 -10.45
C PHE A 201 3.82 -6.98 -11.07
N LYS A 202 4.88 -7.75 -10.84
CA LYS A 202 6.19 -7.50 -11.43
C LYS A 202 6.20 -7.55 -12.94
N GLU A 203 5.44 -8.47 -13.53
CA GLU A 203 5.33 -8.63 -14.98
C GLU A 203 4.42 -7.58 -15.63
N GLY A 204 3.69 -6.80 -14.83
CA GLY A 204 2.72 -5.82 -15.30
C GLY A 204 1.33 -6.41 -15.58
N ASP A 205 1.12 -7.70 -15.32
CA ASP A 205 -0.16 -8.42 -15.48
C ASP A 205 -1.17 -8.11 -14.36
N LEU A 206 -0.70 -7.56 -13.24
CA LEU A 206 -1.52 -7.08 -12.14
C LEU A 206 -1.26 -5.58 -11.91
N LEU A 207 -2.33 -4.78 -11.95
CA LEU A 207 -2.23 -3.32 -11.81
C LEU A 207 -1.88 -2.87 -10.38
N GLY A 208 -2.24 -3.66 -9.37
CA GLY A 208 -1.99 -3.32 -7.98
C GLY A 208 -2.80 -4.18 -7.01
N PHE A 209 -2.69 -3.83 -5.72
CA PHE A 209 -3.25 -4.58 -4.61
C PHE A 209 -4.31 -3.79 -3.86
N LEU A 210 -5.20 -4.49 -3.17
CA LEU A 210 -6.21 -3.87 -2.32
C LEU A 210 -5.60 -3.42 -0.98
N LEU A 211 -6.01 -2.24 -0.51
CA LEU A 211 -5.62 -1.72 0.81
C LEU A 211 -6.15 -2.62 1.92
N LYS A 212 -5.29 -3.05 2.84
CA LYS A 212 -5.69 -3.82 4.02
C LYS A 212 -6.66 -3.01 4.85
N LEU A 213 -7.87 -3.54 5.00
CA LEU A 213 -8.90 -2.97 5.85
C LEU A 213 -8.52 -3.14 7.32
N ASN A 214 -8.94 -2.18 8.14
CA ASN A 214 -8.91 -2.35 9.59
C ASN A 214 -10.08 -3.26 10.04
N PRO A 215 -10.01 -3.85 11.25
CA PRO A 215 -11.04 -4.78 11.72
C PRO A 215 -12.46 -4.19 11.80
N GLU A 216 -12.60 -2.87 11.96
CA GLU A 216 -13.91 -2.21 11.96
C GLU A 216 -14.52 -2.14 10.56
N GLN A 217 -13.71 -1.82 9.55
CA GLN A 217 -14.10 -1.75 8.15
C GLN A 217 -14.49 -3.12 7.60
N GLU A 218 -13.79 -4.18 7.99
CA GLU A 218 -14.05 -5.56 7.54
C GLU A 218 -15.48 -6.02 7.85
N ARG A 219 -16.05 -5.57 8.99
CA ARG A 219 -17.43 -5.89 9.39
C ARG A 219 -18.46 -5.44 8.36
N PHE A 220 -18.17 -4.39 7.60
CA PHE A 220 -19.08 -3.85 6.59
C PHE A 220 -18.92 -4.50 5.21
N VAL A 221 -17.90 -5.35 5.00
CA VAL A 221 -17.69 -6.02 3.71
C VAL A 221 -18.75 -7.09 3.48
N THR A 222 -19.04 -7.93 4.47
CA THR A 222 -20.00 -9.04 4.35
C THR A 222 -21.39 -8.70 4.90
N TRP A 223 -21.57 -7.51 5.45
CA TRP A 223 -22.85 -7.08 6.00
C TRP A 223 -23.96 -7.05 4.94
N ALA A 224 -25.11 -7.65 5.24
CA ALA A 224 -26.30 -7.67 4.38
C ALA A 224 -26.01 -8.08 2.92
N MET A 225 -25.09 -9.02 2.69
CA MET A 225 -24.80 -9.53 1.34
C MET A 225 -26.02 -10.18 0.67
N ASN A 226 -26.91 -10.78 1.46
CA ASN A 226 -28.14 -11.40 0.99
C ASN A 226 -29.33 -10.43 0.94
N ALA A 227 -29.11 -9.13 1.16
CA ALA A 227 -30.19 -8.16 1.07
C ALA A 227 -30.64 -7.97 -0.38
N THR A 228 -31.95 -7.85 -0.58
CA THR A 228 -32.58 -7.68 -1.89
C THR A 228 -32.49 -6.25 -2.43
N GLY A 229 -31.94 -5.31 -1.66
CA GLY A 229 -31.88 -3.88 -2.00
C GLY A 229 -30.50 -3.26 -1.82
N PRO A 230 -30.28 -2.06 -2.40
CA PRO A 230 -28.99 -1.39 -2.32
C PRO A 230 -28.62 -1.03 -0.89
N THR A 231 -27.32 -1.12 -0.62
CA THR A 231 -26.71 -0.91 0.68
C THR A 231 -26.09 0.48 0.76
N LEU A 232 -26.51 1.32 1.72
CA LEU A 232 -25.91 2.64 1.92
C LEU A 232 -24.93 2.62 3.10
N LEU A 233 -23.64 2.78 2.82
CA LEU A 233 -22.59 2.93 3.82
C LEU A 233 -22.32 4.42 4.11
N LYS A 234 -22.60 4.87 5.34
CA LYS A 234 -22.34 6.25 5.78
C LYS A 234 -21.08 6.33 6.65
N GLY A 235 -20.37 7.46 6.58
CA GLY A 235 -19.18 7.72 7.41
C GLY A 235 -18.50 9.04 7.04
N GLY A 236 -17.70 9.60 7.94
CA GLY A 236 -16.97 10.86 7.74
C GLY A 236 -15.99 10.83 6.56
N PRO A 237 -15.45 11.98 6.13
CA PRO A 237 -14.39 12.02 5.13
C PRO A 237 -13.17 11.18 5.59
N GLY A 238 -12.51 10.49 4.65
CA GLY A 238 -11.32 9.69 4.96
C GLY A 238 -11.58 8.31 5.61
N THR A 239 -12.81 7.95 5.99
CA THR A 239 -13.09 6.69 6.69
C THR A 239 -13.01 5.41 5.83
N GLY A 240 -12.59 5.51 4.57
CA GLY A 240 -12.40 4.36 3.68
C GLY A 240 -13.67 3.78 3.06
N LYS A 241 -14.76 4.57 2.95
CA LYS A 241 -16.04 4.14 2.33
C LYS A 241 -15.85 3.50 0.95
N SER A 242 -15.05 4.14 0.09
CA SER A 242 -14.75 3.64 -1.25
C SER A 242 -13.97 2.32 -1.20
N THR A 243 -13.02 2.19 -0.27
CA THR A 243 -12.27 0.94 -0.06
C THR A 243 -13.21 -0.19 0.34
N VAL A 244 -14.10 0.04 1.30
CA VAL A 244 -15.11 -0.96 1.70
C VAL A 244 -15.99 -1.35 0.52
N ALA A 245 -16.43 -0.39 -0.31
CA ALA A 245 -17.22 -0.68 -1.51
C ALA A 245 -16.48 -1.57 -2.53
N LEU A 246 -15.17 -1.38 -2.72
CA LEU A 246 -14.35 -2.26 -3.57
C LEU A 246 -14.28 -3.68 -3.00
N TYR A 247 -14.07 -3.82 -1.69
CA TYR A 247 -14.08 -5.13 -1.02
C TYR A 247 -15.44 -5.81 -1.09
N ARG A 248 -16.54 -5.06 -0.96
CA ARG A 248 -17.91 -5.58 -1.16
C ARG A 248 -18.10 -6.09 -2.58
N THR A 249 -17.66 -5.33 -3.57
CA THR A 249 -17.74 -5.73 -4.99
C THR A 249 -17.00 -7.05 -5.21
N ARG A 250 -15.79 -7.19 -4.65
CA ARG A 250 -15.01 -8.44 -4.70
C ARG A 250 -15.79 -9.61 -4.08
N GLU A 251 -16.44 -9.41 -2.95
CA GLU A 251 -17.20 -10.47 -2.28
C GLU A 251 -18.46 -10.87 -3.05
N ILE A 252 -19.17 -9.90 -3.63
CA ILE A 252 -20.35 -10.15 -4.47
C ILE A 252 -19.92 -11.00 -5.68
N LEU A 253 -18.82 -10.62 -6.34
CA LEU A 253 -18.29 -11.39 -7.47
C LEU A 253 -17.95 -12.83 -7.09
N LYS A 254 -17.32 -13.04 -5.92
CA LYS A 254 -17.03 -14.40 -5.42
C LYS A 254 -18.30 -15.22 -5.21
N GLN A 255 -19.34 -14.64 -4.63
CA GLN A 255 -20.62 -15.32 -4.43
C GLN A 255 -21.29 -15.68 -5.76
N LEU A 256 -21.27 -14.77 -6.73
CA LEU A 256 -21.81 -15.02 -8.08
C LEU A 256 -21.03 -16.10 -8.83
N GLN A 257 -19.71 -16.18 -8.64
CA GLN A 257 -18.88 -17.24 -9.23
C GLN A 257 -19.06 -18.59 -8.54
N ALA A 258 -19.34 -18.60 -7.23
CA ALA A 258 -19.58 -19.82 -6.46
C ALA A 258 -21.01 -20.36 -6.66
N ALA A 259 -21.96 -19.51 -7.03
CA ALA A 259 -23.32 -19.92 -7.35
C ALA A 259 -23.32 -20.71 -8.68
N PRO A 260 -23.87 -21.94 -8.72
CA PRO A 260 -24.08 -22.64 -9.99
C PRO A 260 -25.00 -21.78 -10.86
N HIS A 261 -24.56 -21.50 -12.08
CA HIS A 261 -25.30 -20.68 -13.04
C HIS A 261 -26.73 -21.21 -13.20
N PRO A 262 -27.79 -20.45 -12.84
CA PRO A 262 -29.13 -20.83 -13.22
C PRO A 262 -29.18 -20.70 -14.75
N LEU A 263 -29.44 -21.80 -15.45
CA LEU A 263 -29.83 -21.76 -16.85
C LEU A 263 -30.93 -20.71 -16.98
N THR A 264 -30.67 -19.66 -17.78
CA THR A 264 -31.55 -18.52 -17.99
C THR A 264 -32.98 -18.98 -18.25
N PRO A 265 -33.98 -18.62 -17.42
CA PRO A 265 -35.36 -18.75 -17.84
C PRO A 265 -35.66 -17.66 -18.87
N SER A 266 -36.18 -18.07 -20.02
CA SER A 266 -36.71 -17.19 -21.06
C SER A 266 -37.75 -16.21 -20.49
N PRO A 267 -37.81 -14.95 -20.95
CA PRO A 267 -38.71 -13.95 -20.38
C PRO A 267 -40.17 -14.24 -20.77
N THR A 268 -40.94 -14.84 -19.84
CA THR A 268 -42.40 -14.79 -19.88
C THR A 268 -42.88 -13.47 -19.28
N ARG A 269 -43.62 -12.73 -20.11
CA ARG A 269 -44.19 -11.40 -19.82
C ARG A 269 -45.47 -11.57 -19.01
N GLU A 270 -45.44 -11.28 -17.72
CA GLU A 270 -46.67 -11.13 -16.91
C GLU A 270 -46.93 -9.67 -16.50
N LYS A 271 -48.21 -9.33 -16.48
CA LYS A 271 -48.84 -8.01 -16.44
C LYS A 271 -49.70 -7.99 -15.19
N GLY A 272 -49.54 -7.03 -14.28
CA GLY A 272 -50.49 -6.90 -13.16
C GLY A 272 -50.09 -5.96 -12.03
N ASP A 273 -50.83 -4.86 -11.95
CA ASP A 273 -51.01 -3.88 -10.86
C ASP A 273 -50.82 -4.38 -9.43
N LYS A 274 -50.18 -3.58 -8.54
CA LYS A 274 -50.67 -3.25 -7.16
C LYS A 274 -50.14 -1.90 -6.63
N LYS A 275 -51.04 -1.17 -5.94
CA LYS A 275 -50.90 0.15 -5.26
C LYS A 275 -49.88 0.17 -4.11
N LEU A 276 -49.24 1.33 -3.86
CA LEU A 276 -48.42 1.62 -2.66
C LEU A 276 -49.09 2.65 -1.73
N VAL A 277 -48.95 2.45 -0.41
CA VAL A 277 -49.33 3.38 0.67
C VAL A 277 -48.05 3.88 1.36
N TRP A 278 -47.97 5.17 1.70
CA TRP A 278 -46.83 5.84 2.34
C TRP A 278 -47.04 6.08 3.83
N LEU A 279 -45.98 5.95 4.65
CA LEU A 279 -45.87 6.57 5.99
C LEU A 279 -44.44 7.09 6.26
N PRO A 280 -44.26 8.15 7.08
CA PRO A 280 -43.01 8.93 7.16
C PRO A 280 -42.01 8.48 8.25
N SER A 281 -40.75 8.92 8.07
CA SER A 281 -39.58 8.77 8.96
C SER A 281 -39.75 9.36 10.38
N PRO A 282 -38.84 9.00 11.33
CA PRO A 282 -37.92 10.04 11.81
C PRO A 282 -36.45 9.60 12.10
N VAL A 283 -35.53 10.51 11.73
CA VAL A 283 -34.44 11.19 12.50
C VAL A 283 -33.35 10.44 13.33
N LEU A 284 -32.09 10.73 12.93
CA LEU A 284 -30.75 10.91 13.59
C LEU A 284 -30.11 9.91 14.58
N GLY A 285 -28.81 9.68 14.32
CA GLY A 285 -27.77 9.19 15.25
C GLY A 285 -26.40 9.21 14.57
N GLU A 286 -25.38 9.79 15.22
CA GLU A 286 -24.00 9.94 14.72
C GLU A 286 -23.22 8.62 14.84
N GLY A 287 -22.63 8.18 13.72
CA GLY A 287 -21.83 6.95 13.63
C GLY A 287 -21.77 6.41 12.20
N LEU A 288 -20.83 5.48 11.92
CA LEU A 288 -20.80 4.70 10.68
C LEU A 288 -22.05 3.80 10.66
N GLY A 289 -23.10 4.27 9.99
CA GLY A 289 -24.38 3.59 9.89
C GLY A 289 -24.59 3.00 8.51
N VAL A 290 -25.11 1.77 8.47
CA VAL A 290 -25.52 1.13 7.22
C VAL A 290 -27.03 0.90 7.25
N ARG A 291 -27.71 1.27 6.16
CA ARG A 291 -29.15 1.04 6.01
C ARG A 291 -29.41 0.41 4.65
N VAL A 292 -30.31 -0.57 4.61
CA VAL A 292 -30.87 -1.07 3.35
C VAL A 292 -31.91 -0.05 2.89
N ILE A 293 -31.74 0.47 1.67
CA ILE A 293 -32.71 1.43 1.11
C ILE A 293 -33.81 0.61 0.42
N PRO A 294 -35.10 0.80 0.78
CA PRO A 294 -36.19 0.22 0.02
C PRO A 294 -36.23 0.81 -1.40
N GLY A 295 -36.47 -0.04 -2.40
CA GLY A 295 -36.24 0.20 -3.83
C GLY A 295 -36.67 1.58 -4.35
N PHE A 296 -35.75 2.27 -5.02
CA PHE A 296 -36.01 3.54 -5.71
C PHE A 296 -36.63 3.26 -7.09
N SER A 297 -37.87 3.68 -7.29
CA SER A 297 -38.43 3.93 -8.62
C SER A 297 -38.88 5.39 -8.67
N SER A 298 -38.35 6.16 -9.61
CA SER A 298 -38.84 7.51 -9.89
C SER A 298 -38.76 7.75 -11.40
N PRO A 299 -39.87 8.18 -12.05
CA PRO A 299 -39.87 8.60 -13.44
C PRO A 299 -39.35 10.04 -13.58
N LEU A 300 -38.70 10.29 -14.73
CA LEU A 300 -38.27 11.60 -15.18
C LEU A 300 -39.49 12.49 -15.50
N THR A 301 -39.55 13.67 -14.90
CA THR A 301 -40.32 14.82 -15.44
C THR A 301 -39.40 16.04 -15.51
N PRO A 302 -39.48 16.86 -16.58
CA PRO A 302 -38.53 17.93 -16.84
C PRO A 302 -38.81 19.16 -15.97
N MET A 303 -37.75 19.78 -15.45
CA MET A 303 -37.83 21.11 -14.80
C MET A 303 -37.82 22.24 -15.84
N PRO A 304 -38.49 23.38 -15.58
CA PRO A 304 -38.15 24.64 -16.21
C PRO A 304 -37.08 25.42 -15.41
N SER A 305 -36.26 26.13 -16.19
CA SER A 305 -35.25 27.17 -15.92
C SER A 305 -35.12 27.81 -14.51
N SER A 306 -33.92 27.62 -13.91
CA SER A 306 -32.98 28.52 -13.17
C SER A 306 -33.44 29.86 -12.54
N PRO A 307 -32.72 30.49 -11.56
CA PRO A 307 -31.31 30.27 -11.19
C PRO A 307 -30.93 30.34 -9.68
N SER A 308 -29.66 30.01 -9.43
CA SER A 308 -28.76 30.51 -8.36
C SER A 308 -28.35 29.56 -7.20
N GLN A 309 -27.02 29.48 -7.06
CA GLN A 309 -26.18 29.23 -5.88
C GLN A 309 -25.97 27.79 -5.31
N SER A 310 -24.68 27.40 -5.40
CA SER A 310 -23.84 26.69 -4.41
C SER A 310 -24.31 25.37 -3.79
N ASN A 311 -23.71 24.25 -4.24
CA ASN A 311 -22.89 23.33 -3.43
C ASN A 311 -22.71 22.00 -4.19
N CYS A 312 -21.51 21.74 -4.69
CA CYS A 312 -21.16 20.44 -5.26
C CYS A 312 -20.88 19.42 -4.15
N CYS A 313 -21.91 18.65 -3.77
CA CYS A 313 -21.75 17.37 -3.08
C CYS A 313 -21.78 16.25 -4.14
N ASN A 314 -20.62 15.66 -4.45
CA ASN A 314 -20.52 14.47 -5.30
C ASN A 314 -21.00 13.23 -4.53
N ASN A 315 -22.30 12.94 -4.61
CA ASN A 315 -22.84 11.63 -4.28
C ASN A 315 -22.54 10.68 -5.46
N PHE A 316 -21.67 9.70 -5.25
CA PHE A 316 -21.43 8.63 -6.22
C PHE A 316 -22.56 7.60 -6.14
N TRP A 317 -23.39 7.53 -7.18
CA TRP A 317 -24.40 6.49 -7.36
C TRP A 317 -23.88 5.48 -8.39
N VAL A 318 -23.58 4.26 -7.96
CA VAL A 318 -23.36 3.15 -8.88
C VAL A 318 -24.70 2.47 -9.09
N ARG A 319 -25.30 2.69 -10.27
CA ARG A 319 -26.52 2.01 -10.72
C ARG A 319 -26.09 0.81 -11.54
N MET A 320 -26.06 -0.39 -10.94
CA MET A 320 -25.95 -1.63 -11.69
C MET A 320 -27.34 -2.11 -12.11
N PRO A 321 -27.50 -2.63 -13.35
CA PRO A 321 -28.79 -3.12 -13.83
C PRO A 321 -29.21 -4.36 -13.04
N VAL A 322 -30.47 -4.39 -12.66
CA VAL A 322 -31.14 -5.56 -12.11
C VAL A 322 -31.52 -6.45 -13.29
N LEU A 323 -30.97 -7.66 -13.36
CA LEU A 323 -31.51 -8.80 -14.08
C LEU A 323 -31.37 -10.04 -13.21
#